data_AF-A0A9J6FUP1-F1
#
_entry.id   AF-A0A9J6FUP1-F1
#
_cell.length_a   1.000
_cell.length_b   1.000
_cell.length_c   1.000
_cell.angle_alpha   90.00
_cell.angle_beta   90.00
_cell.angle_gamma   90.00
#
_symmetry.space_group_name_H-M   'P 1'
#
loop_
_entity.id
_entity.type
_entity.pdbx_description
1 polymer ?
#
loop_
_entity_poly.entity_id
_entity_poly.type
_entity_poly.pdbx_seq_one_letter_code
_entity_poly.pdbx_strand_id
1 'polypeptide(L)'
;MQEVLTNGKCHGVRFYAANDPSNARGVIHGIFTDVPDETLREELHITGRKILAAQRLGKTNTILITVEGRNFPRHATFFPAFTASSRNTPEQTMSPLPRNRTSRRSLPKQK
;
A
#
# COMPACT_ATOMS: atom_id res chain seq x y z
N MET A 1 14.79 -7.97 23.58
CA MET A 1 13.45 -8.58 23.54
C MET A 1 13.27 -9.34 24.83
N GLN A 2 12.16 -9.15 25.55
CA GLN A 2 11.88 -9.96 26.75
C GLN A 2 11.11 -11.20 26.33
N GLU A 3 11.34 -12.32 27.02
CA GLU A 3 10.68 -13.58 26.73
C GLU A 3 9.90 -14.03 27.97
N VAL A 4 8.75 -14.67 27.75
CA VAL A 4 7.96 -15.32 28.79
C VAL A 4 7.96 -16.81 28.52
N LEU A 5 8.22 -17.58 29.57
CA LEU A 5 8.08 -19.02 29.54
C LEU A 5 6.62 -19.38 29.81
N THR A 6 5.94 -20.00 28.83
CA THR A 6 4.60 -20.55 29.01
C THR A 6 4.56 -21.97 28.49
N ASN A 7 4.06 -22.90 29.31
CA ASN A 7 3.99 -24.33 29.01
C ASN A 7 5.31 -24.94 28.47
N GLY A 8 6.45 -24.54 29.06
CA GLY A 8 7.79 -25.01 28.67
C GLY A 8 8.34 -24.45 27.37
N LYS A 9 7.65 -23.50 26.72
CA LYS A 9 8.12 -22.82 25.51
C LYS A 9 8.44 -21.35 25.81
N CYS A 10 9.52 -20.84 25.23
CA CYS A 10 9.84 -19.41 25.24
C CYS A 10 9.02 -18.68 24.19
N HIS A 11 8.32 -17.63 24.61
CA HIS A 11 7.59 -16.75 23.72
C HIS A 11 8.15 -15.33 23.84
N GLY A 12 8.52 -14.73 22.71
CA GLY A 12 8.88 -13.32 22.67
C GLY A 12 7.70 -12.45 23.07
N VAL A 13 7.89 -11.62 24.09
CA VAL A 13 6.88 -10.68 24.58
C VAL A 13 7.11 -9.33 23.93
N ARG A 14 6.08 -8.83 23.25
CA ARG A 14 6.02 -7.44 22.78
C ARG A 14 5.28 -6.61 23.82
N PHE A 15 5.97 -5.65 24.41
CA PHE A 15 5.34 -4.63 25.24
C PHE A 15 4.88 -3.48 24.36
N TYR A 16 3.68 -2.99 24.66
CA TYR A 16 3.16 -1.77 24.10
C TYR A 16 3.25 -0.72 25.21
N ALA A 17 3.67 0.51 24.87
CA ALA A 17 3.71 1.59 25.84
C ALA A 17 2.33 1.76 26.51
N ALA A 18 2.27 2.33 27.71
CA ALA A 18 0.99 2.75 28.28
C ALA A 18 0.31 3.78 27.37
N ASN A 19 -1.02 3.76 27.27
CA ASN A 19 -1.72 4.77 26.47
C ASN A 19 -1.83 6.07 27.25
N ASP A 20 -1.26 7.15 26.72
CA ASP A 20 -1.52 8.49 27.23
C ASP A 20 -2.98 8.86 26.91
N PRO A 21 -3.78 9.35 27.89
CA PRO A 21 -5.18 9.74 27.66
C PRO A 21 -5.36 10.91 26.68
N SER A 22 -4.29 11.63 26.34
CA SER A 22 -4.28 12.63 25.28
C SER A 22 -4.19 12.03 23.87
N ASN A 23 -3.92 10.73 23.74
CA ASN A 23 -3.75 10.02 22.48
C ASN A 23 -4.81 8.94 22.29
N ALA A 24 -5.06 8.61 21.02
CA ALA A 24 -5.95 7.55 20.63
C ALA A 24 -5.17 6.39 20.03
N ARG A 25 -5.64 5.17 20.31
CA ARG A 25 -5.13 3.94 19.70
C ARG A 25 -6.16 3.32 18.80
N GLY A 26 -5.68 2.71 17.73
CA GLY A 26 -6.51 1.96 16.81
C GLY A 26 -5.72 0.82 16.19
N VAL A 27 -6.46 -0.08 15.55
CA VAL A 27 -5.90 -1.18 14.78
C VAL A 27 -6.30 -1.01 13.32
N ILE A 28 -5.36 -1.28 12.42
CA ILE A 28 -5.62 -1.36 10.99
C ILE A 28 -5.33 -2.80 10.55
N HIS A 29 -6.29 -3.38 9.85
CA HIS A 29 -6.19 -4.71 9.25
C HIS A 29 -5.90 -4.62 7.75
N GLY A 30 -5.42 -5.71 7.16
CA GLY A 30 -5.23 -5.81 5.71
C GLY A 30 -3.91 -5.25 5.20
N ILE A 31 -2.96 -4.98 6.09
CA ILE A 31 -1.61 -4.54 5.70
C ILE A 31 -0.77 -5.77 5.37
N PHE A 32 -0.26 -5.87 4.13
CA PHE A 32 0.55 -7.00 3.71
C PHE A 32 1.76 -7.21 4.62
N THR A 33 2.15 -8.48 4.84
CA THR A 33 3.19 -8.87 5.81
C THR A 33 4.62 -8.67 5.29
N ASP A 34 4.77 -8.47 4.00
CA ASP A 34 6.02 -8.12 3.31
C ASP A 34 6.39 -6.64 3.46
N VAL A 35 5.43 -5.77 3.79
CA VAL A 35 5.70 -4.36 4.09
C VAL A 35 6.47 -4.24 5.41
N PRO A 36 7.70 -3.69 5.40
CA PRO A 36 8.50 -3.55 6.61
C PRO A 36 7.94 -2.47 7.55
N ASP A 37 8.20 -2.61 8.84
CA ASP A 37 7.66 -1.73 9.89
C ASP A 37 8.16 -0.28 9.73
N GLU A 38 9.33 -0.08 9.13
CA GLU A 38 9.90 1.22 8.78
C GLU A 38 9.04 1.94 7.74
N THR A 39 8.70 1.25 6.65
CA THR A 39 7.83 1.75 5.58
C THR A 39 6.43 2.09 6.10
N LEU A 40 5.91 1.33 7.05
CA LEU A 40 4.64 1.67 7.70
C LEU A 40 4.65 3.03 8.38
N ARG A 41 5.79 3.49 8.91
CA ARG A 41 5.89 4.81 9.54
C ARG A 41 5.97 5.94 8.53
N GLU A 42 6.52 5.68 7.36
CA GLU A 42 6.74 6.68 6.31
C GLU A 42 5.51 6.85 5.41
N GLU A 43 4.80 5.76 5.12
CA GLU A 43 3.75 5.74 4.10
C GLU A 43 2.33 5.75 4.65
N LEU A 44 2.14 5.36 5.91
CA LEU A 44 0.82 5.39 6.52
C LEU A 44 0.44 6.83 6.84
N HIS A 45 -0.69 7.28 6.29
CA HIS A 45 -1.21 8.62 6.50
C HIS A 45 -2.63 8.57 7.06
N ILE A 46 -2.86 9.36 8.11
CA ILE A 46 -4.17 9.48 8.73
C ILE A 46 -4.62 10.93 8.60
N THR A 47 -5.77 11.13 7.95
CA THR A 47 -6.26 12.47 7.65
C THR A 47 -6.48 13.29 8.91
N GLY A 48 -5.85 14.47 8.96
CA GLY A 48 -6.02 15.44 10.03
C GLY A 48 -5.38 15.05 11.37
N ARG A 49 -4.56 13.98 11.42
CA ARG A 49 -3.90 13.53 12.66
C ARG A 49 -2.46 13.11 12.40
N LYS A 50 -1.59 13.36 13.38
CA LYS A 50 -0.22 12.85 13.38
C LYS A 50 -0.17 11.44 13.97
N ILE A 51 0.51 10.53 13.29
CA ILE A 51 0.84 9.21 13.84
C ILE A 51 2.05 9.36 14.77
N LEU A 52 1.89 8.91 16.01
CA LEU A 52 2.94 8.93 17.03
C LEU A 52 3.69 7.60 17.07
N ALA A 53 2.99 6.50 16.83
CA ALA A 53 3.58 5.17 16.73
C ALA A 53 2.78 4.29 15.78
N ALA A 54 3.49 3.49 14.99
CA ALA A 54 2.93 2.40 14.21
C ALA A 54 3.80 1.15 14.44
N GLN A 55 3.15 0.02 14.72
CA GLN A 55 3.83 -1.24 14.99
C GLN A 55 2.95 -2.43 14.58
N ARG A 56 3.55 -3.42 13.92
CA ARG A 56 2.83 -4.65 13.56
C ARG A 56 2.52 -5.51 14.78
N LEU A 57 1.37 -6.17 14.77
CA LEU A 57 1.00 -7.13 15.81
C LEU A 57 1.50 -8.52 15.43
N GLY A 58 2.68 -8.89 15.92
CA GLY A 58 3.32 -10.18 15.62
C GLY A 58 3.61 -10.34 14.12
N LYS A 59 3.38 -11.55 13.59
CA LYS A 59 3.51 -11.91 12.17
C LYS A 59 2.14 -11.90 11.47
N THR A 60 1.35 -10.85 11.68
CA THR A 60 0.00 -10.74 11.12
C THR A 60 -0.10 -9.58 10.14
N ASN A 61 -1.22 -9.54 9.41
CA ASN A 61 -1.62 -8.43 8.55
C ASN A 61 -2.26 -7.26 9.32
N THR A 62 -2.04 -7.19 10.63
CA THR A 62 -2.62 -6.19 11.52
C THR A 62 -1.55 -5.33 12.15
N ILE A 63 -1.79 -4.03 12.19
CA ILE A 63 -0.90 -3.05 12.81
C ILE A 63 -1.65 -2.29 13.90
N LEU A 64 -0.97 -2.05 15.01
CA LEU A 64 -1.41 -1.16 16.08
C LEU A 64 -0.82 0.23 15.80
N ILE A 65 -1.67 1.24 15.89
CA ILE A 65 -1.27 2.61 15.68
C ILE A 65 -1.72 3.49 16.84
N THR A 66 -0.91 4.50 17.13
CA THR A 66 -1.18 5.55 18.10
C THR A 66 -1.16 6.88 17.38
N VAL A 67 -2.21 7.66 17.54
CA VAL A 67 -2.38 8.96 16.90
C VAL A 67 -2.58 10.05 17.94
N GLU A 68 -2.21 11.26 17.57
CA GLU A 68 -2.40 12.44 18.41
C GLU A 68 -3.88 12.73 18.63
N GLY A 69 -4.22 13.02 19.89
CA GLY A 69 -5.54 13.48 20.31
C GLY A 69 -6.48 12.35 20.73
N ARG A 70 -7.52 12.74 21.48
CA ARG A 70 -8.37 11.82 22.24
C ARG A 70 -9.25 10.89 21.40
N ASN A 71 -9.54 11.28 20.16
CA ASN A 71 -10.47 10.58 19.29
C ASN A 71 -9.75 10.02 18.07
N PHE A 72 -10.03 8.75 17.80
CA PHE A 72 -9.50 8.09 16.62
C PHE A 72 -10.33 8.48 15.37
N PRO A 73 -9.70 8.98 14.29
CA PRO A 73 -10.41 9.32 13.06
C PRO A 73 -10.95 8.06 12.37
N ARG A 74 -12.12 8.17 11.74
CA ARG A 74 -12.83 7.03 11.14
C ARG A 74 -12.17 6.45 9.88
N HIS A 75 -11.25 7.19 9.25
CA HIS A 75 -10.63 6.81 7.98
C HIS A 75 -9.11 7.01 8.02
N ALA A 76 -8.39 6.04 7.44
CA ALA A 76 -6.95 6.07 7.24
C ALA A 76 -6.65 5.63 5.81
N THR A 77 -5.60 6.19 5.20
CA THR A 77 -5.21 5.85 3.83
C THR A 77 -3.76 5.34 3.84
N PHE A 78 -3.53 4.18 3.22
CA PHE A 78 -2.21 3.59 3.08
C PHE A 78 -1.85 3.59 1.60
N PHE A 79 -0.78 4.31 1.25
CA PHE A 79 -0.25 4.37 -0.10
C PHE A 79 1.10 3.67 -0.12
N PRO A 80 1.17 2.36 -0.48
CA PRO A 80 2.45 1.71 -0.64
C PRO A 80 3.25 2.49 -1.69
N ALA A 81 4.49 2.93 -1.39
CA ALA A 81 5.31 3.53 -2.42
C ALA A 81 5.54 2.44 -3.47
N PHE A 82 4.88 2.64 -4.60
CA PHE A 82 5.12 1.84 -5.79
C PHE A 82 6.59 2.09 -6.12
N THR A 83 7.45 1.13 -5.83
CA THR A 83 8.79 1.09 -6.40
C THR A 83 8.59 0.84 -7.89
N ALA A 84 8.27 1.92 -8.61
CA ALA A 84 8.42 2.01 -10.04
C ALA A 84 9.92 1.84 -10.30
N SER A 85 10.34 0.57 -10.37
CA SER A 85 11.54 0.18 -11.07
C SER A 85 11.27 0.50 -12.53
N SER A 86 11.57 1.76 -12.85
CA SER A 86 11.77 2.35 -14.14
C SER A 86 12.22 1.31 -15.17
N ARG A 87 11.35 1.04 -16.14
CA ARG A 87 11.78 0.89 -17.53
C ARG A 87 10.89 1.77 -18.38
N ASN A 88 11.35 3.01 -18.52
CA ASN A 88 11.00 3.88 -19.63
C ASN A 88 11.30 3.16 -20.95
N THR A 89 10.34 3.15 -21.87
CA THR A 89 10.63 3.16 -23.30
C THR A 89 9.55 4.01 -23.97
N PRO A 90 9.83 5.29 -24.29
CA PRO A 90 9.00 6.04 -25.20
C PRO A 90 9.54 5.77 -26.60
N GLU A 91 8.93 4.86 -27.35
CA GLU A 91 9.06 4.88 -28.81
C GLU A 91 7.68 4.94 -29.43
N GLN A 92 7.18 6.17 -29.50
CA GLN A 92 6.28 6.57 -30.56
C GLN A 92 7.05 6.46 -31.88
N THR A 93 6.87 5.37 -32.62
CA THR A 93 7.07 5.37 -34.07
C THR A 93 5.71 5.10 -34.70
N MET A 94 4.96 6.20 -34.89
CA MET A 94 3.79 6.26 -35.75
C MET A 94 4.17 5.68 -37.12
N SER A 95 3.71 4.46 -37.39
CA SER A 95 3.87 3.86 -38.71
C SER A 95 2.84 4.50 -39.66
N PRO A 96 3.23 5.17 -40.76
CA PRO A 96 2.26 5.63 -41.73
C PRO A 96 1.64 4.43 -42.48
N LEU A 97 0.31 4.40 -42.54
CA LEU A 97 -0.49 3.46 -43.32
C LEU A 97 0.02 3.37 -44.78
N PRO A 98 0.25 2.17 -45.35
CA PRO A 98 0.60 2.06 -46.76
C PRO A 98 -0.62 2.40 -47.63
N ARG A 99 -0.50 3.49 -48.41
CA ARG A 99 -1.40 3.82 -49.52
C ARG A 99 -1.27 2.77 -50.63
N ASN A 100 -2.08 1.71 -50.58
CA ASN A 100 -2.26 0.85 -51.75
C ASN A 100 -3.28 1.47 -52.71
N ARG A 101 -2.72 2.14 -53.70
CA ARG A 101 -3.36 2.52 -54.96
C ARG A 101 -3.53 1.25 -55.78
N THR A 102 -4.76 0.75 -55.93
CA THR A 102 -5.04 -0.25 -56.96
C THR A 102 -6.34 0.13 -57.67
N SER A 103 -6.15 0.75 -58.84
CA SER A 103 -7.15 0.83 -59.89
C SER A 103 -7.49 -0.59 -60.33
N ARG A 104 -8.74 -1.05 -60.13
CA ARG A 104 -9.31 -2.13 -60.94
C ARG A 104 -10.80 -1.91 -61.16
N ARG A 105 -11.05 -1.52 -62.40
CA ARG A 105 -12.32 -1.34 -63.11
C ARG A 105 -12.87 -2.72 -63.49
N SER A 106 -14.12 -3.04 -63.11
CA SER A 106 -15.06 -3.91 -63.84
C SER A 106 -16.40 -3.98 -63.05
N LEU A 107 -17.41 -3.18 -63.43
CA LEU A 107 -18.62 -3.53 -64.21
C LEU A 107 -19.72 -4.30 -63.42
N PRO A 108 -20.99 -3.90 -63.60
CA PRO A 108 -21.89 -4.82 -64.31
C PRO A 108 -22.59 -4.15 -65.51
N LYS A 109 -22.79 -4.96 -66.55
CA LYS A 109 -23.60 -4.65 -67.73
C LYS A 109 -25.08 -4.55 -67.31
N GLN A 110 -25.74 -3.47 -67.74
CA GLN A 110 -27.18 -3.45 -67.92
C GLN A 110 -27.52 -3.89 -69.34
N LYS A 111 -28.33 -4.95 -69.48
CA LYS A 111 -29.44 -5.04 -70.43
C LYS A 111 -30.30 -6.25 -70.10
#